data_AF-A0A7J7LDP7-F1
#
_entry.id   AF-A0A7J7LDP7-F1
#
_cell.length_a   1.000
_cell.length_b   1.000
_cell.length_c   1.000
_cell.angle_alpha   90.00
_cell.angle_beta   90.00
_cell.angle_gamma   90.00
#
_symmetry.space_group_name_H-M   'P 1'
#
loop_
_entity.id
_entity.type
_entity.pdbx_description
1 polymer ?
#
loop_
_entity_poly.entity_id
_entity_poly.type
_entity_poly.pdbx_seq_one_letter_code
_entity_poly.pdbx_strand_id
1 'polypeptide(L)'
;MLLEKGLSDLQEVCKRLAFDSNMKVVLGRNLGYLSIGLQRNELSEAIDYVQDGVLYRHIIPMFWWKILRWLNVGRENKLDARKTRDDLLGKYITLRRESLSQGIDATDMLSMYIKVPHEMCKDDMFLRDTMFNMFIAGWDTVAAGLIWFL
;
A
#
# COMPACT_ATOMS: atom_id res chain seq x y z
N MET A 1 10.99 -28.58 7.52
CA MET A 1 12.00 -27.58 7.93
C MET A 1 12.79 -26.93 6.77
N LEU A 2 13.53 -27.64 5.91
CA LEU A 2 14.23 -27.01 4.77
C LEU A 2 13.28 -26.52 3.65
N LEU A 3 12.24 -27.30 3.33
CA LEU A 3 11.20 -26.91 2.37
C LEU A 3 10.36 -25.72 2.85
N GLU A 4 10.07 -25.65 4.15
CA GLU A 4 9.32 -24.53 4.75
C GLU A 4 10.11 -23.22 4.71
N LYS A 5 11.45 -23.28 4.86
CA LYS A 5 12.32 -22.11 4.70
C LYS A 5 12.31 -21.62 3.25
N GLY A 6 12.46 -22.52 2.28
CA GLY A 6 12.42 -22.14 0.86
C GLY A 6 11.08 -21.53 0.43
N LEU A 7 9.96 -22.07 0.94
CA LEU A 7 8.63 -21.51 0.66
C LEU A 7 8.44 -20.12 1.29
N SER A 8 8.92 -19.93 2.53
CA SER A 8 8.84 -18.65 3.23
C SER A 8 9.67 -17.57 2.51
N ASP A 9 10.88 -17.92 2.07
CA ASP A 9 11.76 -17.02 1.32
C ASP A 9 11.13 -16.63 -0.03
N LEU A 10 10.56 -17.59 -0.76
CA LEU A 10 9.89 -17.32 -2.04
C LEU A 10 8.66 -16.42 -1.86
N GLN A 11 7.85 -16.67 -0.85
CA GLN A 11 6.68 -15.86 -0.54
C GLN A 11 7.07 -14.40 -0.23
N GLU A 12 8.13 -14.20 0.55
CA GLU A 12 8.62 -12.86 0.87
C GLU A 12 9.13 -12.13 -0.37
N VAL A 13 9.90 -12.82 -1.23
CA VAL A 13 10.38 -12.27 -2.50
C VAL A 13 9.21 -11.89 -3.42
N CYS A 14 8.21 -12.77 -3.58
CA CYS A 14 7.03 -12.50 -4.41
C CYS A 14 6.23 -11.30 -3.89
N LYS A 15 6.05 -11.19 -2.57
CA LYS A 15 5.40 -10.01 -1.96
C LYS A 15 6.19 -8.74 -2.25
N ARG A 16 7.50 -8.71 -2.00
CA ARG A 16 8.34 -7.52 -2.25
C ARG A 16 8.35 -7.11 -3.72
N LEU A 17 8.43 -8.07 -4.63
CA LEU A 17 8.36 -7.84 -6.07
C LEU A 17 7.01 -7.23 -6.49
N ALA A 18 5.92 -7.81 -5.99
CA ALA A 18 4.57 -7.33 -6.30
C ALA A 18 4.34 -5.93 -5.73
N PHE A 19 4.92 -5.61 -4.57
CA PHE A 19 4.87 -4.29 -3.95
C PHE A 19 5.57 -3.24 -4.82
N ASP A 20 6.82 -3.48 -5.20
CA ASP A 20 7.60 -2.54 -6.02
C ASP A 20 6.95 -2.35 -7.41
N SER A 21 6.44 -3.44 -7.98
CA SER A 21 5.74 -3.40 -9.27
C SER A 21 4.46 -2.57 -9.19
N ASN A 22 3.64 -2.78 -8.15
CA ASN A 22 2.43 -1.99 -7.92
C ASN A 22 2.74 -0.52 -7.64
N MET A 23 3.75 -0.24 -6.81
CA MET A 23 4.19 1.13 -6.52
C MET A 23 4.59 1.87 -7.80
N LYS A 24 5.27 1.17 -8.72
CA LYS A 24 5.67 1.72 -10.00
C LYS A 24 4.48 1.99 -10.92
N VAL A 25 3.53 1.06 -11.01
CA VAL A 25 2.35 1.20 -11.87
C VAL A 25 1.39 2.28 -11.34
N VAL A 26 1.14 2.29 -10.03
CA VAL A 26 0.13 3.16 -9.41
C VAL A 26 0.68 4.57 -9.23
N LEU A 27 1.89 4.72 -8.69
CA LEU A 27 2.45 6.01 -8.27
C LEU A 27 3.65 6.48 -9.10
N GLY A 28 4.13 5.67 -10.05
CA GLY A 28 5.32 6.00 -10.85
C GLY A 28 6.62 5.94 -10.05
N ARG A 29 6.63 5.24 -8.90
CA ARG A 29 7.73 5.24 -7.93
C ARG A 29 8.29 3.84 -7.75
N ASN A 30 9.59 3.74 -7.51
CA ASN A 30 10.21 2.49 -7.06
C ASN A 30 10.84 2.76 -5.70
N LEU A 31 10.44 2.00 -4.67
CA LEU A 31 10.98 2.14 -3.33
C LEU A 31 12.16 1.20 -3.07
N GLY A 32 12.50 0.34 -4.03
CA GLY A 32 13.59 -0.62 -3.91
C GLY A 32 13.36 -1.61 -2.77
N TYR A 33 12.10 -1.98 -2.52
CA TYR A 33 11.74 -2.90 -1.45
C TYR A 33 12.26 -4.32 -1.71
N LEU A 34 12.48 -4.66 -2.98
CA LEU A 34 13.20 -5.83 -3.47
C LEU A 34 14.73 -5.59 -3.58
N SER A 35 15.34 -4.89 -2.61
CA SER A 35 16.80 -4.71 -2.56
C SER A 35 17.50 -5.85 -1.82
N ILE A 36 18.76 -6.12 -2.21
CA ILE A 36 19.64 -7.07 -1.52
C ILE A 36 19.82 -6.59 -0.08
N GLY A 37 19.42 -7.42 0.89
CA GLY A 37 19.40 -7.06 2.31
C GLY A 37 18.00 -6.80 2.88
N LEU A 38 16.94 -6.91 2.07
CA LEU A 38 15.55 -6.98 2.54
C LEU A 38 15.15 -5.79 3.45
N GLN A 39 15.55 -4.58 3.08
CA GLN A 39 15.35 -3.38 3.90
C GLN A 39 13.87 -3.13 4.23
N ARG A 40 13.64 -2.54 5.40
CA ARG A 40 12.32 -2.23 5.95
C ARG A 40 11.74 -1.01 5.21
N ASN A 41 10.48 -1.08 4.81
CA ASN A 41 9.80 -0.01 4.08
C ASN A 41 8.63 0.52 4.90
N GLU A 42 8.72 1.75 5.39
CA GLU A 42 7.72 2.38 6.27
C GLU A 42 6.31 2.40 5.68
N LEU A 43 6.19 2.54 4.35
CA LEU A 43 4.90 2.49 3.68
C LEU A 43 4.35 1.08 3.64
N SER A 44 5.18 0.07 3.33
CA SER A 44 4.77 -1.33 3.41
C SER A 44 4.22 -1.67 4.80
N GLU A 45 4.93 -1.26 5.85
CA GLU A 45 4.49 -1.53 7.22
C GLU A 45 3.20 -0.80 7.57
N ALA A 46 3.09 0.48 7.23
CA ALA A 46 1.88 1.25 7.48
C ALA A 46 0.66 0.63 6.77
N ILE A 47 0.84 0.12 5.55
CA ILE A 47 -0.21 -0.55 4.77
C ILE A 47 -0.57 -1.90 5.40
N ASP A 48 0.40 -2.73 5.78
CA ASP A 48 0.16 -4.00 6.47
C ASP A 48 -0.66 -3.77 7.76
N TYR A 49 -0.32 -2.75 8.54
CA TYR A 49 -1.08 -2.40 9.75
C TYR A 49 -2.51 -1.95 9.45
N VAL A 50 -2.73 -1.20 8.36
CA VAL A 50 -4.07 -0.77 7.94
C VAL A 50 -4.88 -1.97 7.45
N GLN A 51 -4.28 -2.86 6.66
CA GLN A 51 -4.91 -4.05 6.13
C GLN A 51 -5.30 -5.04 7.23
N ASP A 52 -4.38 -5.32 8.16
CA ASP A 52 -4.70 -6.06 9.39
C ASP A 52 -5.87 -5.40 10.13
N GLY A 53 -5.91 -4.07 10.15
CA GLY A 53 -7.01 -3.32 10.74
C GLY A 53 -8.36 -3.54 10.07
N VAL A 54 -8.39 -3.59 8.73
CA VAL A 54 -9.59 -3.84 7.93
C VAL A 54 -10.05 -5.29 8.06
N LEU A 55 -9.13 -6.25 7.97
CA LEU A 55 -9.42 -7.69 8.13
C LEU A 55 -9.97 -7.98 9.51
N TYR A 56 -9.33 -7.43 10.56
CA TYR A 56 -9.80 -7.58 11.93
C TYR A 56 -11.24 -7.08 12.13
N ARG A 57 -11.62 -6.01 11.43
CA ARG A 57 -12.98 -5.46 11.47
C ARG A 57 -14.00 -6.32 10.73
N HIS A 58 -13.59 -7.03 9.69
CA HIS A 58 -14.46 -7.93 8.93
C HIS A 58 -14.65 -9.29 9.59
N ILE A 59 -13.65 -9.77 10.31
CA ILE A 59 -13.68 -11.10 10.96
C ILE A 59 -14.38 -11.04 12.33
N ILE A 60 -14.26 -9.92 13.05
CA ILE A 60 -14.70 -9.83 14.45
C ILE A 60 -16.09 -9.17 14.57
N PRO A 61 -17.06 -9.82 15.23
CA PRO A 61 -18.38 -9.24 15.47
C PRO A 61 -18.31 -7.92 16.27
N MET A 62 -19.20 -6.96 15.99
CA MET A 62 -19.19 -5.62 16.61
C MET A 62 -19.15 -5.61 18.15
N PHE A 63 -19.75 -6.61 18.81
CA PHE A 63 -19.74 -6.75 20.28
C PHE A 63 -18.32 -7.01 20.82
N TRP A 64 -17.53 -7.84 20.14
CA TRP A 64 -16.14 -8.13 20.50
C TRP A 64 -15.27 -6.88 20.35
N TRP A 65 -15.52 -6.04 19.34
CA TRP A 65 -14.80 -4.78 19.15
C TRP A 65 -15.00 -3.81 20.34
N LYS A 66 -16.21 -3.75 20.90
CA LYS A 66 -16.49 -2.96 22.13
C LYS A 66 -15.75 -3.50 23.33
N ILE A 67 -15.67 -4.84 23.49
CA ILE A 67 -14.94 -5.48 24.59
C ILE A 67 -13.44 -5.24 24.48
N LEU A 68 -12.86 -5.41 23.30
CA LEU A 68 -11.43 -5.19 23.04
C LEU A 68 -11.03 -3.73 23.28
N ARG A 69 -11.87 -2.78 22.84
CA ARG A 69 -11.70 -1.35 23.10
C ARG A 69 -11.85 -1.01 24.59
N TRP A 70 -12.76 -1.69 25.30
CA TRP A 70 -12.95 -1.51 26.74
C TRP A 70 -11.78 -2.08 27.57
N LEU A 71 -11.21 -3.21 27.14
CA LEU A 71 -10.04 -3.84 27.76
C LEU A 71 -8.72 -3.09 27.44
N ASN A 72 -8.76 -2.05 26.62
CA ASN A 72 -7.57 -1.40 26.05
C ASN A 72 -6.63 -2.39 25.32
N VAL A 73 -7.19 -3.52 24.89
CA VAL A 73 -6.53 -4.57 24.11
C VAL A 73 -6.96 -4.36 22.67
N GLY A 74 -6.33 -3.39 22.03
CA GLY A 74 -6.56 -3.06 20.63
C GLY A 74 -5.33 -2.35 20.10
N ARG A 75 -4.92 -2.66 18.86
CA ARG A 75 -3.81 -1.95 18.20
C ARG A 75 -4.20 -0.47 18.02
N GLU A 76 -3.94 0.36 19.02
CA GLU A 76 -4.12 1.82 18.97
C GLU A 76 -3.16 2.48 17.96
N ASN A 77 -2.09 1.77 17.58
CA ASN A 77 -1.17 2.11 16.48
C ASN A 77 -1.85 2.21 15.10
N LYS A 78 -3.11 1.81 14.94
CA LYS A 78 -3.86 1.93 13.67
C LYS A 78 -4.09 3.39 13.27
N LEU A 79 -4.26 4.30 14.24
CA LEU A 79 -4.42 5.73 13.94
C LEU A 79 -3.10 6.33 13.43
N ASP A 80 -1.98 5.93 14.02
CA ASP A 80 -0.67 6.40 13.60
C ASP A 80 -0.28 5.82 12.23
N ALA A 81 -0.49 4.53 12.00
CA ALA A 81 -0.27 3.91 10.68
C ALA A 81 -1.11 4.56 9.58
N ARG A 82 -2.37 4.91 9.88
CA ARG A 82 -3.23 5.63 8.94
C ARG A 82 -2.67 7.02 8.62
N LYS A 83 -2.23 7.77 9.63
CA LYS A 83 -1.61 9.09 9.43
C LYS A 83 -0.34 8.97 8.60
N THR A 84 0.57 8.06 8.95
CA THR A 84 1.80 7.81 8.20
C THR A 84 1.51 7.47 6.73
N ARG A 85 0.53 6.60 6.47
CA ARG A 85 0.07 6.30 5.11
C ARG A 85 -0.43 7.56 4.41
N ASP A 86 -1.30 8.32 5.07
CA ASP A 86 -1.94 9.49 4.48
C ASP A 86 -0.91 10.59 4.14
N ASP A 87 0.08 10.79 5.02
CA ASP A 87 1.19 11.72 4.84
C ASP A 87 2.11 11.28 3.69
N LEU A 88 2.46 9.99 3.62
CA LEU A 88 3.32 9.45 2.57
C LEU A 88 2.64 9.55 1.19
N LEU A 89 1.37 9.15 1.08
CA LEU A 89 0.63 9.26 -0.17
C LEU A 89 0.42 10.72 -0.58
N GLY A 90 0.10 11.61 0.37
CA GLY A 90 -0.03 13.05 0.10
C GLY A 90 1.28 13.65 -0.42
N LYS A 91 2.42 13.28 0.19
CA LYS A 91 3.75 13.66 -0.30
C LYS A 91 4.00 13.16 -1.73
N TYR A 92 3.60 11.95 -2.05
CA TYR A 92 3.78 11.40 -3.40
C TYR A 92 2.93 12.09 -4.45
N ILE A 93 1.67 12.42 -4.12
CA ILE A 93 0.79 13.21 -4.99
C ILE A 93 1.40 14.58 -5.27
N THR A 94 1.87 15.27 -4.22
CA THR A 94 2.49 16.59 -4.33
C THR A 94 3.71 16.55 -5.26
N LEU A 95 4.66 15.64 -4.98
CA LEU A 95 5.86 15.46 -5.81
C LEU A 95 5.53 15.12 -7.27
N ARG A 96 4.47 14.34 -7.50
CA ARG A 96 4.05 13.97 -8.86
C ARG A 96 3.46 15.16 -9.61
N ARG A 97 2.65 15.99 -8.95
CA ARG A 97 2.13 17.25 -9.52
C ARG A 97 3.25 18.20 -9.89
N GLU A 98 4.24 18.37 -9.02
CA GLU A 98 5.43 19.18 -9.29
C GLU A 98 6.18 18.65 -10.52
N SER A 99 6.43 17.34 -10.58
CA SER A 99 7.12 16.70 -11.73
C SER A 99 6.37 16.96 -13.04
N LEU A 100 5.04 16.81 -13.05
CA LEU A 100 4.22 17.08 -14.24
C LEU A 100 4.24 18.56 -14.64
N SER A 101 4.25 19.48 -13.66
CA SER A 101 4.36 20.92 -13.93
C SER A 101 5.70 21.32 -14.55
N GLN A 102 6.76 20.56 -14.25
CA GLN A 102 8.08 20.70 -14.84
C GLN A 102 8.20 20.03 -16.23
N GLY A 103 7.12 19.45 -16.75
CA GLY A 103 7.10 18.77 -18.05
C GLY A 103 7.68 17.35 -18.02
N ILE A 104 7.90 16.76 -16.84
CA ILE A 104 8.31 15.36 -16.72
C ILE A 104 7.10 14.47 -16.98
N ASP A 105 6.99 14.01 -18.22
CA ASP A 105 5.92 13.10 -18.60
C ASP A 105 6.09 11.73 -17.92
N ALA A 106 5.00 11.15 -17.42
CA ALA A 106 4.93 9.69 -17.27
C ALA A 106 3.51 9.14 -17.36
N THR A 107 3.48 7.82 -17.40
CA THR A 107 2.36 6.97 -17.76
C THR A 107 1.85 6.12 -16.59
N ASP A 108 2.26 6.42 -15.35
CA ASP A 108 1.68 5.80 -14.15
C ASP A 108 0.22 6.26 -13.93
N MET A 109 -0.55 5.46 -13.18
CA MET A 109 -1.97 5.74 -12.93
C MET A 109 -2.18 7.11 -12.30
N LEU A 110 -1.41 7.48 -11.28
CA LEU A 110 -1.53 8.79 -10.63
C LEU A 110 -1.38 9.94 -11.64
N SER A 111 -0.42 9.84 -12.56
CA SER A 111 -0.23 10.82 -13.63
C SER A 111 -1.41 10.88 -14.58
N MET A 112 -1.96 9.72 -14.95
CA MET A 112 -3.16 9.67 -15.78
C MET A 112 -4.32 10.38 -15.09
N TYR A 113 -4.57 10.09 -13.81
CA TYR A 113 -5.63 10.73 -13.02
C TYR A 113 -5.43 12.25 -12.89
N ILE A 114 -4.20 12.72 -12.58
CA ILE A 114 -3.90 14.15 -12.46
C ILE A 114 -4.16 14.90 -13.79
N LYS A 115 -3.88 14.27 -14.93
CA LYS A 115 -4.09 14.86 -16.26
C LYS A 115 -5.56 14.93 -16.69
N VAL A 116 -6.44 14.16 -16.06
CA VAL A 116 -7.87 14.18 -16.38
C VAL A 116 -8.47 15.52 -15.93
N PRO A 117 -9.10 16.32 -16.82
CA PRO A 117 -9.69 17.61 -16.48
C PRO A 117 -11.05 17.42 -15.79
N HIS A 118 -11.08 16.72 -14.67
CA HIS A 118 -12.28 16.44 -13.87
C HIS A 118 -12.09 16.95 -12.43
N GLU A 119 -13.13 17.57 -11.87
CA GLU A 119 -13.05 18.23 -10.55
C GLU A 119 -12.67 17.25 -9.43
N MET A 120 -13.14 15.99 -9.46
CA MET A 120 -12.73 14.98 -8.48
C MET A 120 -11.22 14.68 -8.54
N CYS A 121 -10.59 14.72 -9.71
CA CYS A 121 -9.15 14.47 -9.86
C CYS A 121 -8.28 15.62 -9.33
N LYS A 122 -8.87 16.77 -8.99
CA LYS A 122 -8.18 17.87 -8.31
C LYS A 122 -8.14 17.69 -6.80
N ASP A 123 -9.06 16.91 -6.23
CA ASP A 123 -9.09 16.62 -4.80
C ASP A 123 -8.01 15.60 -4.40
N ASP A 124 -7.14 16.02 -3.49
CA ASP A 124 -6.03 15.20 -3.01
C ASP A 124 -6.54 14.00 -2.19
N MET A 125 -7.69 14.15 -1.50
CA MET A 125 -8.29 13.06 -0.75
C MET A 125 -8.79 11.96 -1.70
N PHE A 126 -9.51 12.34 -2.76
CA PHE A 126 -9.94 11.40 -3.81
C PHE A 126 -8.75 10.69 -4.48
N LEU A 127 -7.72 11.44 -4.88
CA LEU A 127 -6.51 10.85 -5.49
C LEU A 127 -5.84 9.86 -4.53
N ARG A 128 -5.63 10.25 -3.27
CA ARG A 128 -5.02 9.40 -2.26
C ARG A 128 -5.80 8.12 -2.06
N ASP A 129 -7.10 8.21 -1.86
CA ASP A 129 -7.95 7.05 -1.56
C ASP A 129 -8.05 6.13 -2.79
N THR A 130 -8.09 6.69 -4.00
CA THR A 130 -8.09 5.91 -5.25
C THR A 130 -6.76 5.19 -5.47
N MET A 131 -5.62 5.87 -5.29
CA MET A 131 -4.30 5.25 -5.42
C MET A 131 -4.10 4.15 -4.37
N PHE A 132 -4.53 4.40 -3.13
CA PHE A 132 -4.47 3.40 -2.07
C PHE A 132 -5.33 2.18 -2.38
N ASN A 133 -6.55 2.39 -2.89
CA ASN A 133 -7.44 1.30 -3.27
C ASN A 133 -6.85 0.44 -4.41
N MET A 134 -6.32 1.08 -5.46
CA MET A 134 -5.64 0.38 -6.54
C MET A 134 -4.42 -0.40 -6.05
N PHE A 135 -3.65 0.20 -5.14
CA PHE A 135 -2.47 -0.43 -4.57
C PHE A 135 -2.79 -1.71 -3.79
N ILE A 136 -3.78 -1.65 -2.88
CA ILE A 136 -4.22 -2.84 -2.12
C ILE A 136 -4.75 -3.91 -3.08
N ALA A 137 -5.57 -3.51 -4.05
CA ALA A 137 -6.18 -4.46 -4.99
C ALA A 137 -5.13 -5.23 -5.79
N GLY A 138 -4.03 -4.59 -6.18
CA GLY A 138 -3.02 -5.18 -7.04
C GLY A 138 -1.89 -5.91 -6.31
N TRP A 139 -1.48 -5.46 -5.12
CA TRP A 139 -0.26 -6.00 -4.50
C TRP A 139 -0.41 -7.45 -4.05
N ASP A 140 -1.35 -7.75 -3.16
CA ASP A 140 -1.51 -9.10 -2.61
C ASP A 140 -1.99 -10.11 -3.64
N THR A 141 -2.84 -9.67 -4.58
CA THR A 141 -3.39 -10.53 -5.63
C THR A 141 -2.30 -10.98 -6.61
N VAL A 142 -1.40 -10.06 -6.99
CA VAL A 142 -0.23 -10.39 -7.82
C VAL A 142 0.75 -11.28 -7.05
N ALA A 143 1.02 -10.99 -5.77
CA ALA A 143 1.90 -11.83 -4.95
C ALA A 143 1.36 -13.27 -4.83
N ALA A 144 0.06 -13.43 -4.56
CA ALA A 144 -0.58 -14.74 -4.51
C ALA A 144 -0.53 -15.44 -5.87
N GLY A 145 -0.82 -14.73 -6.97
CA GLY A 145 -0.75 -15.29 -8.32
C GLY A 145 0.64 -15.82 -8.68
N LEU A 146 1.71 -15.10 -8.31
CA LEU A 146 3.09 -15.53 -8.52
C LEU A 146 3.41 -16.81 -7.73
N ILE A 147 2.98 -16.87 -6.46
CA ILE A 147 3.21 -18.05 -5.60
C ILE A 147 2.48 -19.27 -6.14
N TRP A 148 1.26 -19.11 -6.66
CA TRP A 148 0.49 -20.23 -7.23
C TRP A 148 1.03 -20.71 -8.59
N PHE A 149 1.69 -19.83 -9.34
CA PHE A 149 2.23 -20.16 -10.65
C PHE A 149 3.59 -20.88 -10.59
N LEU A 150 4.42 -20.54 -9.59
CA LEU A 150 5.75 -21.10 -9.37
C LEU A 150 5.71 -22.44 -8.62
#